data_AF-A0AAW2J3Y8-F1
#
_entry.id   AF-A0AAW2J3Y8-F1
#
_cell.length_a   1.000
_cell.length_b   1.000
_cell.length_c   1.000
_cell.angle_alpha   90.00
_cell.angle_beta   90.00
_cell.angle_gamma   90.00
#
_symmetry.space_group_name_H-M   'P 1'
#
loop_
_entity.id
_entity.type
_entity.pdbx_description
1 polymer ?
#
loop_
_entity_poly.entity_id
_entity_poly.type
_entity_poly.pdbx_seq_one_letter_code
_entity_poly.pdbx_strand_id
1 'polypeptide(L)'
;MAKSIQILLAIAAWYDYEIWQMDVKTAFLNSFVEEEIFMDQPEGFTTVGEEQKVCRLQRSIYGLKQASRSWNTRFDEVIRGYDFIKNDYDPCIHQKISGSSIAYLVLYVDDILLIGNDVKMLGDIKAWLSTQFSMKDMGTRSTGIDLKGC
;
A
#
# COMPACT_ATOMS: atom_id res chain seq x y z
N MET A 1 6.37 13.14 0.32
CA MET A 1 6.67 11.82 0.89
C MET A 1 7.69 11.86 2.03
N ALA A 2 9.01 11.93 1.80
CA ALA A 2 9.99 11.84 2.91
C ALA A 2 9.79 12.88 4.03
N LYS A 3 9.53 14.15 3.69
CA LYS A 3 9.25 15.22 4.67
C LYS A 3 7.93 15.00 5.42
N SER A 4 6.87 14.60 4.71
CA SER A 4 5.54 14.36 5.31
C SER A 4 5.57 13.20 6.29
N ILE A 5 6.31 12.13 5.97
CA ILE A 5 6.55 11.01 6.88
C ILE A 5 7.30 11.49 8.12
N GLN A 6 8.40 12.24 7.96
CA GLN A 6 9.14 12.79 9.10
C GLN A 6 8.27 13.67 10.01
N ILE A 7 7.39 14.48 9.44
CA ILE A 7 6.44 15.30 10.20
C ILE A 7 5.45 14.42 10.97
N LEU A 8 4.86 13.40 10.32
CA LEU A 8 3.95 12.47 10.99
C LEU A 8 4.63 11.70 12.12
N LEU A 9 5.89 11.31 11.94
CA LEU A 9 6.68 10.66 12.97
C LEU A 9 6.99 11.60 14.15
N ALA A 10 7.27 12.87 13.86
CA ALA A 10 7.46 13.87 14.90
C ALA A 10 6.15 14.14 15.68
N ILE A 11 5.01 14.18 14.99
CA ILE A 11 3.67 14.27 15.60
C ILE A 11 3.43 13.05 16.49
N ALA A 12 3.70 11.84 15.98
CA ALA A 12 3.51 10.62 16.73
C ALA A 12 4.37 10.58 18.00
N ALA A 13 5.64 10.98 17.89
CA ALA A 13 6.53 11.07 19.06
C ALA A 13 6.09 12.13 20.06
N TRP A 14 5.56 13.26 19.60
CA TRP A 14 5.10 14.34 20.48
C TRP A 14 3.81 14.00 21.23
N TYR A 15 2.86 13.36 20.56
CA TYR A 15 1.55 13.01 21.12
C TYR A 15 1.46 11.57 21.65
N ASP A 16 2.57 10.84 21.67
CA ASP A 16 2.65 9.43 22.09
C ASP A 16 1.67 8.52 21.32
N TYR A 17 1.67 8.67 19.99
CA TYR A 17 0.87 7.82 19.11
C TYR A 17 1.59 6.50 18.83
N GLU A 18 0.78 5.45 18.70
CA GLU A 18 1.23 4.14 18.26
C GLU A 18 1.61 4.17 16.78
N ILE A 19 2.68 3.45 16.43
CA ILE A 19 3.19 3.35 15.06
C ILE A 19 3.38 1.88 14.70
N TRP A 20 2.58 1.38 13.75
CA TRP A 20 2.58 -0.01 13.31
C TRP A 20 2.95 -0.10 11.83
N GLN A 21 3.72 -1.12 11.45
CA GLN A 21 4.12 -1.34 10.06
C GLN A 21 3.47 -2.63 9.53
N MET A 22 2.96 -2.56 8.30
CA MET A 22 2.47 -3.70 7.54
C MET A 22 3.13 -3.73 6.17
N ASP A 23 3.28 -4.92 5.60
CA ASP A 23 3.82 -5.12 4.26
C ASP A 23 2.76 -5.80 3.39
N VAL A 24 2.50 -5.26 2.20
CA VAL A 24 1.57 -5.83 1.23
C VAL A 24 2.33 -6.80 0.34
N LYS A 25 1.95 -8.07 0.36
CA LYS A 25 2.53 -9.04 -0.55
C LYS A 25 2.10 -8.72 -1.98
N THR A 26 3.08 -8.63 -2.87
CA THR A 26 2.87 -8.47 -4.31
C THR A 26 1.97 -7.28 -4.65
N ALA A 27 2.27 -6.08 -4.14
CA ALA A 27 1.38 -4.92 -4.25
C ALA A 27 0.86 -4.66 -5.67
N PHE A 28 1.73 -4.74 -6.68
CA PHE A 28 1.34 -4.48 -8.07
C PHE A 28 0.31 -5.50 -8.61
N LEU A 29 0.39 -6.77 -8.19
CA LEU A 29 -0.55 -7.81 -8.62
C LEU A 29 -1.97 -7.61 -8.06
N ASN A 30 -2.14 -6.72 -7.09
CA ASN A 30 -3.46 -6.33 -6.57
C ASN A 30 -4.14 -5.26 -7.45
N SER A 31 -3.43 -4.66 -8.41
CA SER A 31 -3.97 -3.65 -9.31
C SER A 31 -4.20 -4.20 -10.72
N PHE A 32 -5.28 -3.73 -11.36
CA PHE A 32 -5.55 -4.01 -12.77
C PHE A 32 -4.74 -3.09 -13.67
N VAL A 33 -4.45 -3.55 -14.88
CA VAL A 33 -3.88 -2.71 -15.94
C VAL A 33 -5.04 -2.21 -16.79
N GLU A 34 -5.20 -0.89 -16.89
CA GLU A 34 -6.23 -0.28 -17.73
C GLU A 34 -5.81 -0.32 -19.21
N GLU A 35 -4.51 -0.19 -19.48
CA GLU A 35 -3.95 -0.22 -20.82
C GLU A 35 -3.83 -1.65 -21.38
N GLU A 36 -3.96 -1.79 -22.70
CA GLU A 36 -3.64 -3.04 -23.38
C GLU A 36 -2.14 -3.22 -23.50
N ILE A 37 -1.55 -3.95 -22.54
CA ILE A 37 -0.14 -4.29 -22.54
C ILE A 37 0.03 -5.76 -22.84
N PHE A 38 0.91 -6.04 -23.80
CA PHE A 38 1.31 -7.38 -24.18
C PHE A 38 2.77 -7.61 -23.79
N MET A 39 3.08 -8.85 -23.44
CA MET A 39 4.45 -9.29 -23.20
C MET A 39 4.70 -10.61 -23.93
N ASP A 40 5.97 -10.89 -24.18
CA ASP A 40 6.38 -12.20 -24.69
C ASP A 40 5.95 -13.31 -23.73
N GLN A 41 5.72 -14.49 -24.29
CA GLN A 41 5.37 -15.66 -23.49
C GLN A 41 6.50 -15.98 -22.51
N PRO A 42 6.19 -16.21 -21.22
CA PRO A 42 7.19 -16.60 -20.26
C PRO A 42 7.79 -17.96 -20.61
N GLU A 43 9.03 -18.19 -20.18
CA GLU A 43 9.72 -19.44 -20.40
C GLU A 43 8.90 -20.62 -19.84
N GLY A 44 8.72 -21.67 -20.65
CA GLY A 44 7.91 -22.84 -20.30
C GLY A 44 6.41 -22.71 -20.60
N PHE A 45 5.94 -21.56 -21.10
CA PHE A 45 4.54 -21.37 -21.52
C PHE A 45 4.32 -21.56 -23.04
N THR A 46 5.40 -21.52 -23.82
CA THR A 46 5.36 -21.64 -25.27
C THR A 46 5.08 -23.07 -25.70
N THR A 47 4.06 -23.26 -26.55
CA THR A 47 3.73 -24.54 -27.19
C THR A 47 4.19 -24.55 -28.64
N VAL A 48 4.50 -25.75 -29.17
CA VAL A 48 4.97 -25.90 -30.55
C VAL A 48 3.89 -25.42 -31.53
N GLY A 49 4.24 -24.48 -32.39
CA GLY A 49 3.34 -23.83 -33.35
C GLY A 49 2.63 -22.57 -32.83
N GLU A 50 2.84 -22.19 -31.57
CA GLU A 50 2.29 -20.97 -30.97
C GLU A 50 3.39 -20.02 -30.46
N GLU A 51 4.61 -20.15 -30.96
CA GLU A 51 5.78 -19.40 -30.51
C GLU A 51 5.63 -17.88 -30.68
N GLN A 52 4.82 -17.46 -31.66
CA GLN A 52 4.58 -16.05 -31.98
C GLN A 52 3.43 -15.43 -31.17
N LYS A 53 2.78 -16.18 -30.28
CA LYS A 53 1.74 -15.60 -29.40
C LYS A 53 2.38 -14.70 -28.35
N VAL A 54 1.57 -13.77 -27.87
CA VAL A 54 1.91 -12.84 -26.78
C VAL A 54 0.85 -12.95 -25.68
N CYS A 55 1.26 -12.68 -24.45
CA CYS A 55 0.37 -12.67 -23.30
C CYS A 55 -0.16 -11.26 -23.07
N ARG A 56 -1.49 -11.11 -22.94
CA ARG A 56 -2.09 -9.85 -22.50
C ARG A 56 -2.05 -9.78 -20.97
N LEU A 57 -1.47 -8.71 -20.43
CA LEU A 57 -1.43 -8.47 -19.00
C LEU A 57 -2.80 -8.00 -18.51
N GLN A 58 -3.32 -8.68 -17.47
CA GLN A 58 -4.56 -8.31 -16.79
C GLN A 58 -4.30 -7.57 -15.47
N ARG A 59 -3.11 -7.76 -14.88
CA ARG A 59 -2.70 -7.19 -13.59
C ARG A 59 -1.33 -6.56 -13.72
N SER A 60 -1.06 -5.52 -12.93
CA SER A 60 0.22 -4.83 -12.98
C SER A 60 1.33 -5.73 -12.44
N ILE A 61 2.49 -5.70 -13.09
CA ILE A 61 3.69 -6.43 -12.67
C ILE A 61 4.84 -5.46 -12.45
N TYR A 62 5.87 -5.92 -11.74
CA TYR A 62 7.12 -5.17 -11.59
C TYR A 62 7.71 -4.81 -12.97
N GLY A 63 8.27 -3.60 -13.08
CA GLY A 63 8.88 -3.09 -14.31
C GLY A 63 7.93 -2.34 -15.25
N LEU A 64 6.62 -2.40 -15.04
CA LEU A 64 5.69 -1.51 -15.74
C LEU A 64 5.81 -0.10 -15.19
N LYS A 65 5.95 0.89 -16.08
CA LYS A 65 6.08 2.32 -15.71
C LYS A 65 4.91 2.83 -14.88
N GLN A 66 3.73 2.25 -15.07
CA GLN A 66 2.49 2.64 -14.41
C GLN A 66 2.10 1.76 -13.22
N ALA A 67 2.84 0.68 -12.91
CA ALA A 67 2.48 -0.26 -11.84
C ALA A 67 2.28 0.44 -10.49
N SER A 68 3.18 1.35 -10.11
CA SER A 68 3.07 2.10 -8.86
C SER A 68 1.84 3.01 -8.82
N ARG A 69 1.47 3.60 -9.97
CA ARG A 69 0.28 4.45 -10.06
C ARG A 69 -1.00 3.63 -9.96
N SER A 70 -1.11 2.55 -10.74
CA SER A 70 -2.26 1.64 -10.70
C SER A 70 -2.47 1.05 -9.31
N TRP A 71 -1.38 0.71 -8.62
CA TRP A 71 -1.44 0.29 -7.23
C TRP A 71 -1.94 1.39 -6.30
N ASN A 72 -1.38 2.60 -6.37
CA ASN A 72 -1.84 3.71 -5.53
C ASN A 72 -3.33 4.03 -5.75
N THR A 73 -3.80 4.05 -6.99
CA THR A 73 -5.22 4.25 -7.32
C THR A 73 -6.08 3.15 -6.70
N ARG A 74 -5.72 1.88 -6.92
CA ARG A 74 -6.46 0.75 -6.36
C ARG A 74 -6.50 0.79 -4.84
N PHE A 75 -5.40 1.13 -4.20
CA PHE A 75 -5.31 1.24 -2.76
C PHE A 75 -6.21 2.38 -2.24
N ASP A 76 -6.16 3.54 -2.89
CA ASP A 76 -6.99 4.72 -2.56
C ASP A 76 -8.50 4.40 -2.66
N GLU A 77 -8.92 3.70 -3.71
CA GLU A 77 -10.31 3.26 -3.87
C GLU A 77 -10.76 2.37 -2.71
N VAL A 78 -9.93 1.38 -2.35
CA VAL A 78 -10.23 0.43 -1.27
C VAL A 78 -10.30 1.16 0.07
N ILE A 79 -9.29 1.97 0.42
CA ILE A 79 -9.19 2.60 1.74
C ILE A 79 -10.30 3.64 1.96
N ARG A 80 -10.72 4.35 0.91
CA ARG A 80 -11.85 5.28 0.97
C ARG A 80 -13.18 4.57 1.26
N GLY A 81 -13.30 3.30 0.87
CA GLY A 81 -14.42 2.43 1.26
C GLY A 81 -14.46 2.11 2.77
N TYR A 82 -13.41 2.44 3.50
CA TYR A 82 -13.31 2.32 4.95
C TYR A 82 -13.17 3.69 5.64
N ASP A 83 -13.84 4.71 5.10
CA ASP A 83 -13.95 6.09 5.61
C ASP A 83 -12.62 6.84 5.77
N PHE A 84 -11.55 6.40 5.12
CA PHE A 84 -10.33 7.19 5.05
C PHE A 84 -10.49 8.33 4.04
N ILE A 85 -9.96 9.49 4.42
CA ILE A 85 -9.88 10.67 3.56
C ILE A 85 -8.43 10.85 3.13
N LYS A 86 -8.21 10.94 1.82
CA LYS A 86 -6.90 11.20 1.23
C LYS A 86 -6.45 12.61 1.56
N ASN A 87 -5.18 12.80 1.87
CA ASN A 87 -4.60 14.11 2.11
C ASN A 87 -4.38 14.85 0.78
N ASP A 88 -4.77 16.13 0.73
CA ASP A 88 -4.68 16.96 -0.49
C ASP A 88 -3.25 17.31 -0.90
N TYR A 89 -2.31 17.35 0.06
CA TYR A 89 -0.93 17.75 -0.17
C TYR A 89 0.00 16.58 -0.41
N ASP A 90 -0.25 15.43 0.23
CA ASP A 90 0.50 14.20 0.03
C ASP A 90 -0.45 13.03 -0.27
N PRO A 91 -0.63 12.66 -1.56
CA PRO A 91 -1.55 11.60 -2.00
C PRO A 91 -1.27 10.21 -1.43
N CYS A 92 -0.14 10.01 -0.75
CA CYS A 92 0.23 8.75 -0.11
C CYS A 92 -0.19 8.68 1.36
N ILE A 93 -0.78 9.76 1.89
CA ILE A 93 -1.27 9.85 3.26
C ILE A 93 -2.80 9.87 3.24
N HIS A 94 -3.38 9.04 4.09
CA HIS A 94 -4.79 8.97 4.36
C HIS A 94 -5.04 9.17 5.85
N GLN A 95 -6.15 9.81 6.21
CA GLN A 95 -6.54 10.01 7.59
C GLN A 95 -7.96 9.51 7.84
N LYS A 96 -8.17 8.95 9.03
CA LYS A 96 -9.48 8.60 9.56
C LYS A 96 -9.62 9.20 10.96
N ILE A 97 -10.73 9.89 11.20
CA ILE A 97 -11.05 10.53 12.47
C ILE A 97 -12.42 10.02 12.90
N SER A 98 -12.52 9.54 14.14
CA SER A 98 -13.79 9.15 14.77
C SER A 98 -13.82 9.65 16.21
N GLY A 99 -14.54 10.75 16.45
CA GLY A 99 -14.53 11.42 17.75
C GLY A 99 -13.13 11.92 18.10
N SER A 100 -12.58 11.43 19.21
CA SER A 100 -11.21 11.72 19.66
C SER A 100 -10.15 10.78 19.08
N SER A 101 -10.55 9.72 18.39
CA SER A 101 -9.64 8.72 17.83
C SER A 101 -9.21 9.13 16.42
N ILE A 102 -7.90 9.10 16.17
CA ILE A 102 -7.27 9.46 14.90
C ILE A 102 -6.33 8.35 14.44
N ALA A 103 -6.39 8.06 13.15
CA ALA A 103 -5.46 7.18 12.46
C ALA A 103 -4.97 7.84 11.16
N TYR A 104 -3.66 7.85 10.98
CA TYR A 104 -2.99 8.15 9.72
C TYR A 104 -2.48 6.86 9.12
N LEU A 105 -2.69 6.70 7.82
CA LEU A 105 -2.14 5.61 7.04
C LEU A 105 -1.26 6.21 5.96
N VAL A 106 -0.01 5.74 5.89
CA VAL A 106 0.94 6.13 4.85
C VAL A 106 1.27 4.92 4.00
N LEU A 107 1.03 5.02 2.69
CA LEU A 107 1.42 3.99 1.71
C LEU A 107 2.77 4.36 1.07
N TYR A 108 3.76 3.48 1.20
CA TYR A 108 5.05 3.56 0.52
C TYR A 108 5.31 2.29 -0.28
N VAL A 109 4.89 2.28 -1.55
CA VAL A 109 5.00 1.10 -2.43
C VAL A 109 4.33 -0.13 -1.78
N ASP A 110 5.10 -1.08 -1.25
CA ASP A 110 4.61 -2.28 -0.58
C ASP A 110 4.43 -2.07 0.94
N ASP A 111 5.08 -1.07 1.55
CA ASP A 111 5.01 -0.77 2.98
C ASP A 111 3.80 0.12 3.32
N ILE A 112 3.15 -0.19 4.44
CA ILE A 112 2.11 0.64 5.04
C ILE A 112 2.52 0.99 6.47
N LEU A 113 2.53 2.29 6.77
CA LEU A 113 2.73 2.81 8.11
C LEU A 113 1.38 3.28 8.66
N LEU A 114 0.96 2.69 9.76
CA LEU A 114 -0.29 3.02 10.45
C LEU A 114 0.06 3.71 11.77
N ILE A 115 -0.38 4.95 11.94
CA ILE A 115 -0.06 5.81 13.08
C ILE A 115 -1.37 6.26 13.73
N GLY A 116 -1.52 6.16 15.04
CA GLY A 116 -2.73 6.67 15.68
C GLY A 116 -2.72 6.61 17.19
N ASN A 117 -3.76 7.19 17.81
CA ASN A 117 -3.87 7.30 19.27
C ASN A 117 -4.78 6.25 19.92
N ASP A 118 -5.38 5.37 19.12
CA ASP A 118 -6.34 4.37 19.58
C ASP A 118 -5.96 2.99 19.06
N VAL A 119 -5.34 2.18 19.94
CA VAL A 119 -4.89 0.81 19.64
C VAL A 119 -6.02 -0.07 19.09
N LYS A 120 -7.26 0.12 19.57
CA LYS A 120 -8.39 -0.67 19.09
C LYS A 120 -8.73 -0.28 17.65
N MET A 121 -8.81 1.02 17.36
CA MET A 121 -9.02 1.50 15.99
C MET A 121 -7.92 0.99 15.04
N LEU A 122 -6.64 1.06 15.45
CA LEU A 122 -5.53 0.55 14.64
C LEU A 122 -5.63 -0.97 14.43
N GLY A 123 -6.03 -1.72 15.45
CA GLY A 123 -6.31 -3.15 15.37
C GLY A 123 -7.40 -3.50 14.37
N ASP A 124 -8.52 -2.77 14.42
CA ASP A 124 -9.65 -2.95 13.51
C ASP A 124 -9.26 -2.63 12.06
N ILE A 125 -8.51 -1.54 11.84
CA ILE A 125 -7.96 -1.18 10.51
C ILE A 125 -7.02 -2.26 9.99
N LYS A 126 -6.11 -2.76 10.83
CA LYS A 126 -5.14 -3.81 10.48
C LYS A 126 -5.83 -5.10 10.05
N ALA A 127 -6.82 -5.54 10.84
CA ALA A 127 -7.61 -6.72 10.55
C ALA A 127 -8.37 -6.54 9.22
N TRP A 128 -9.00 -5.39 9.03
CA TRP A 128 -9.74 -5.08 7.81
C TRP A 128 -8.84 -5.04 6.58
N LEU A 129 -7.67 -4.37 6.63
CA LEU A 129 -6.70 -4.37 5.54
C LEU A 129 -6.26 -5.78 5.13
N SER A 130 -6.12 -6.67 6.12
CA SER A 130 -5.76 -8.07 5.90
C SER A 130 -6.87 -8.89 5.21
N THR A 131 -8.11 -8.39 5.20
CA THR A 131 -9.21 -8.97 4.39
C THR A 131 -9.20 -8.47 2.95
N GLN A 132 -8.63 -7.29 2.69
CA GLN A 132 -8.64 -6.67 1.36
C GLN A 132 -7.40 -7.05 0.54
N PHE A 133 -6.25 -7.18 1.22
CA PHE A 133 -4.96 -7.46 0.60
C PHE A 133 -4.28 -8.62 1.30
N SER A 134 -3.40 -9.33 0.55
CA SER A 134 -2.53 -10.32 1.17
C SER A 134 -1.43 -9.60 1.95
N MET A 135 -1.53 -9.59 3.27
CA MET A 135 -0.60 -8.86 4.14
C MET A 135 0.46 -9.78 4.75
N LYS A 136 1.63 -9.21 5.03
CA LYS A 136 2.63 -9.73 5.95
C LYS A 136 2.67 -8.79 7.15
N ASP A 137 2.39 -9.33 8.33
CA ASP A 137 2.48 -8.58 9.57
C ASP A 137 3.95 -8.47 9.99
N MET A 138 4.43 -7.24 10.17
CA MET A 138 5.81 -6.94 10.59
C MET A 138 5.91 -6.57 12.08
N GLY A 139 4.78 -6.61 12.82
CA GLY A 139 4.69 -6.35 14.26
C GLY A 139 4.69 -4.87 14.66
N THR A 140 4.53 -4.60 15.96
CA THR A 140 4.72 -3.28 16.59
C THR A 140 6.22 -2.97 16.66
N ARG A 141 6.68 -1.91 16.00
CA ARG A 141 8.09 -1.50 16.03
C ARG A 141 8.22 -0.23 16.86
N SER A 142 8.72 -0.37 18.09
CA SER A 142 8.81 0.74 19.04
C SER A 142 9.93 1.75 18.77
N THR A 143 10.93 1.47 17.90
CA THR A 143 12.02 2.45 17.66
C THR A 143 12.78 2.30 16.32
N GLY A 144 12.34 1.43 15.41
CA GLY A 144 13.12 1.12 14.19
C GLY A 144 12.26 1.05 12.95
N ILE A 145 12.09 2.18 12.26
CA ILE A 145 11.51 2.19 10.92
C ILE A 145 12.62 1.82 9.95
N ASP A 146 12.60 0.57 9.48
CA ASP A 146 13.51 0.10 8.43
C ASP A 146 12.99 0.60 7.07
N LEU A 147 13.08 1.93 6.83
CA LEU A 147 12.98 2.50 5.48
C LEU A 147 14.27 2.12 4.74
N LYS A 148 14.41 0.85 4.37
CA LYS A 148 15.51 0.42 3.50
C LYS A 148 15.31 1.03 2.13
N GLY A 149 16.19 1.98 1.80
CA GLY A 149 16.27 2.58 0.49
C GLY A 149 15.68 3.98 0.46
N CYS A 150 16.43 4.92 1.03
CA CYS A 150 16.58 6.21 0.37
C CYS A 150 17.48 6.02 -0.86
#